data_AF-A0A8I3A6X5-F1
#
_entry.id   AF-A0A8I3A6X5-F1
#
_cell.length_a   1.000
_cell.length_b   1.000
_cell.length_c   1.000
_cell.angle_alpha   90.00
_cell.angle_beta   90.00
_cell.angle_gamma   90.00
#
_symmetry.space_group_name_H-M   'P 1'
#
loop_
_entity.id
_entity.type
_entity.pdbx_description
1 polymer ?
#
loop_
_entity_poly.entity_id
_entity_poly.type
_entity_poly.pdbx_seq_one_letter_code
_entity_poly.pdbx_strand_id
1 'polypeptide(L)'
;MDPIATLRSVLAATLTARGHPEQDLFDDLILHKARLRNLSLDVGHPSPQEQRELQSGKITIHGRSLAVNADFAQQVIFLAQQLKCSEKYIASILHTIMAVNPNMGPVNSIEATVAEFHQRRRHLVDCLRYLFEAAALAQLPDAPRLYLRLEA
;
A
#
# COMPACT_ATOMS: atom_id res chain seq x y z
N MET A 1 6.73 -5.25 6.07
CA MET A 1 5.41 -5.84 5.82
C MET A 1 4.44 -4.70 5.57
N ASP A 2 3.74 -4.69 4.43
CA ASP A 2 2.78 -3.62 4.10
C ASP A 2 1.46 -3.85 4.85
N PRO A 3 0.99 -2.90 5.68
CA PRO A 3 -0.26 -3.03 6.43
C PRO A 3 -1.49 -3.33 5.55
N ILE A 4 -1.49 -2.89 4.29
CA ILE A 4 -2.62 -3.14 3.37
C ILE A 4 -2.69 -4.62 2.96
N ALA A 5 -1.53 -5.28 2.81
CA ALA A 5 -1.48 -6.71 2.50
C ALA A 5 -2.02 -7.55 3.68
N THR A 6 -1.71 -7.13 4.91
CA THR A 6 -2.25 -7.73 6.14
C THR A 6 -3.77 -7.58 6.18
N LEU A 7 -4.30 -6.36 5.99
CA LEU A 7 -5.74 -6.11 5.96
C LEU A 7 -6.45 -6.98 4.89
N ARG A 8 -5.87 -7.12 3.69
CA ARG A 8 -6.42 -7.98 2.64
C ARG A 8 -6.50 -9.44 3.10
N SER A 9 -5.46 -9.96 3.74
CA SER A 9 -5.45 -11.33 4.24
C SER A 9 -6.47 -11.56 5.35
N VAL A 10 -6.64 -10.58 6.25
CA VAL A 10 -7.64 -10.62 7.33
C VAL A 10 -9.04 -10.58 6.74
N LEU A 11 -9.33 -9.65 5.81
CA LEU A 11 -10.63 -9.58 5.11
C LEU A 11 -10.94 -10.86 4.33
N ALA A 12 -9.97 -11.38 3.58
CA ALA A 12 -10.17 -12.63 2.84
C ALA A 12 -10.43 -13.80 3.81
N ALA A 13 -9.69 -13.88 4.91
CA ALA A 13 -9.86 -14.94 5.91
C ALA A 13 -11.17 -14.80 6.68
N THR A 14 -11.61 -13.61 7.07
CA THR A 14 -12.88 -13.41 7.80
C THR A 14 -14.11 -13.66 6.92
N LEU A 15 -14.03 -13.33 5.63
CA LEU A 15 -15.12 -13.56 4.68
C LEU A 15 -15.20 -15.02 4.19
N THR A 16 -14.08 -15.77 4.22
CA THR A 16 -14.04 -17.18 3.78
C THR A 16 -14.11 -18.16 4.94
N ALA A 17 -13.58 -17.82 6.12
CA ALA A 17 -13.58 -18.65 7.32
C ALA A 17 -14.56 -18.10 8.36
N ARG A 18 -15.61 -18.87 8.64
CA ARG A 18 -16.53 -18.65 9.76
C ARG A 18 -15.78 -18.80 11.09
N GLY A 19 -15.08 -17.78 11.59
CA GLY A 19 -14.51 -17.88 12.95
C GLY A 19 -13.37 -16.96 13.36
N HIS A 20 -12.97 -15.93 12.60
CA HIS A 20 -12.03 -14.94 13.14
C HIS A 20 -12.75 -13.94 14.07
N PRO A 21 -12.09 -13.46 15.15
CA PRO A 21 -12.71 -12.53 16.10
C PRO A 21 -13.08 -11.23 15.39
N GLU A 22 -14.38 -10.95 15.31
CA GLU A 22 -14.98 -9.83 14.59
C GLU A 22 -14.45 -8.46 15.07
N GLN A 23 -13.94 -8.38 16.30
CA GLN A 23 -13.40 -7.17 16.91
C GLN A 23 -12.08 -6.71 16.25
N ASP A 24 -11.15 -7.63 15.99
CA ASP A 24 -9.86 -7.29 15.38
C ASP A 24 -10.05 -6.76 13.95
N LEU A 25 -11.05 -7.28 13.23
CA LEU A 25 -11.42 -6.81 11.90
C LEU A 25 -11.97 -5.38 11.93
N PHE A 26 -12.81 -5.06 12.91
CA PHE A 26 -13.41 -3.73 13.03
C PHE A 26 -12.37 -2.67 13.40
N ASP A 27 -11.44 -3.00 14.30
CA ASP A 27 -10.34 -2.12 14.69
C ASP A 27 -9.39 -1.87 13.50
N ASP A 28 -9.03 -2.91 12.74
CA ASP A 28 -8.23 -2.78 11.52
C ASP A 28 -8.95 -1.97 10.42
N LEU A 29 -10.26 -2.14 10.28
CA LEU A 29 -11.09 -1.36 9.36
C LEU A 29 -11.16 0.11 9.75
N ILE A 30 -11.33 0.42 11.04
CA ILE A 30 -11.30 1.80 11.56
C ILE A 30 -9.92 2.41 11.35
N LEU A 31 -8.85 1.68 11.68
CA LEU A 31 -7.46 2.13 11.52
C LEU A 31 -7.14 2.45 10.06
N HIS A 32 -7.69 1.68 9.12
CA HIS A 32 -7.45 1.85 7.69
C HIS A 32 -8.56 2.62 6.95
N LYS A 33 -9.62 3.07 7.64
CA LYS A 33 -10.78 3.79 7.07
C LYS A 33 -10.36 5.01 6.25
N ALA A 34 -9.42 5.81 6.74
CA ALA A 34 -8.95 7.00 6.02
C ALA A 34 -8.23 6.63 4.71
N ARG A 35 -7.47 5.53 4.70
CA ARG A 35 -6.77 5.04 3.50
C ARG A 35 -7.72 4.40 2.49
N LEU A 36 -8.72 3.66 2.97
CA LEU A 36 -9.78 3.07 2.15
C LEU A 36 -10.67 4.16 1.52
N ARG A 37 -11.08 5.16 2.32
CA ARG A 37 -11.92 6.29 1.88
C ARG A 37 -11.21 7.19 0.89
N ASN A 38 -9.93 7.45 1.09
CA ASN A 38 -9.18 8.35 0.23
C ASN A 38 -8.72 7.70 -1.09
N LEU A 39 -9.09 6.43 -1.37
CA LEU A 39 -8.69 5.71 -2.58
C LEU A 39 -7.24 6.07 -2.92
N SER A 40 -6.31 5.78 -2.00
CA SER A 40 -4.91 6.24 -2.07
C SER A 40 -4.10 5.57 -3.20
N LEU A 41 -4.73 5.36 -4.35
CA LEU A 41 -4.13 5.40 -5.67
C LEU A 41 -3.45 6.75 -5.94
N ASP A 42 -3.84 7.82 -5.24
CA ASP A 42 -3.19 9.12 -5.29
C ASP A 42 -1.98 9.15 -4.34
N VAL A 43 -0.89 8.53 -4.78
CA VAL A 43 0.41 8.45 -4.08
C VAL A 43 1.21 9.77 -4.19
N GLY A 44 0.51 10.89 -4.37
CA GLY A 44 1.10 12.19 -4.65
C GLY A 44 1.65 12.28 -6.08
N HIS A 45 1.83 13.51 -6.56
CA HIS A 45 2.43 13.78 -7.87
C HIS A 45 3.94 13.98 -7.74
N PRO A 46 4.73 13.74 -8.82
CA PRO A 46 6.14 14.08 -8.86
C PRO A 46 6.36 15.55 -8.44
N SER A 47 7.29 15.78 -7.53
CA SER A 47 7.53 17.11 -6.94
C SER A 47 8.95 17.58 -7.24
N PRO A 48 9.13 18.77 -7.84
CA PRO A 48 10.45 19.36 -8.05
C PRO A 48 11.24 19.53 -6.76
N GLN A 49 10.56 19.69 -5.62
CA GLN A 49 11.19 19.76 -4.31
C GLN A 49 11.75 18.40 -3.88
N GLU A 50 10.97 17.33 -4.03
CA GLU A 50 11.41 15.96 -3.68
C GLU A 50 12.56 15.51 -4.58
N GLN A 51 12.52 15.88 -5.86
CA GLN A 51 13.60 15.63 -6.80
C GLN A 51 14.91 16.32 -6.38
N ARG A 52 14.85 17.58 -5.94
CA ARG A 52 16.03 18.29 -5.42
C ARG A 52 16.55 17.67 -4.13
N GLU A 53 15.66 17.25 -3.22
CA GLU A 53 16.04 16.55 -1.98
C GLU A 53 16.80 15.25 -2.31
N LEU A 54 16.29 14.44 -3.24
CA LEU A 54 16.97 13.22 -3.70
C LEU A 54 18.35 13.50 -4.32
N GLN A 55 18.44 14.50 -5.19
CA GLN A 55 19.70 14.91 -5.81
C GLN A 55 20.70 15.49 -4.80
N SER A 56 20.23 16.04 -3.69
CA SER A 56 21.07 16.52 -2.59
C SER A 56 21.69 15.38 -1.75
N GLY A 57 21.30 14.13 -2.00
CA GLY A 57 21.80 12.95 -1.30
C GLY A 57 21.08 12.67 0.02
N LYS A 58 19.99 13.39 0.32
CA LYS A 58 19.24 13.25 1.57
C LYS A 58 17.75 13.46 1.35
N ILE A 59 16.96 12.45 1.67
CA ILE A 59 15.50 12.51 1.57
C ILE A 59 14.87 12.24 2.93
N THR A 60 13.74 12.89 3.23
CA THR A 60 12.97 12.58 4.44
C THR A 60 11.78 11.67 4.09
N ILE A 61 11.80 10.45 4.60
CA ILE A 61 10.77 9.42 4.40
C ILE A 61 10.16 9.09 5.78
N HIS A 62 8.84 9.25 5.93
CA HIS A 62 8.12 9.03 7.20
C HIS A 62 8.75 9.75 8.42
N GLY A 63 9.22 10.99 8.21
CA GLY A 63 9.87 11.79 9.27
C GLY A 63 11.29 11.36 9.62
N ARG A 64 11.84 10.32 8.96
CA ARG A 64 13.23 9.89 9.11
C ARG A 64 14.04 10.35 7.91
N SER A 65 15.23 10.84 8.17
CA SER A 65 16.12 11.21 7.08
C SER A 65 16.98 10.03 6.63
N LEU A 66 16.95 9.77 5.33
CA LEU A 66 17.68 8.71 4.66
C LEU A 66 18.76 9.34 3.77
N ALA A 67 20.00 8.91 3.97
CA ALA A 67 21.09 9.23 3.04
C ALA A 67 20.99 8.31 1.82
N VAL A 68 21.06 8.90 0.63
CA VAL A 68 20.89 8.20 -0.65
C VAL A 68 22.07 8.50 -1.57
N ASN A 69 22.48 7.51 -2.35
CA ASN A 69 23.53 7.69 -3.37
C ASN A 69 22.91 8.22 -4.68
N ALA A 70 23.77 8.68 -5.60
CA ALA A 70 23.34 9.22 -6.89
C ALA A 70 22.57 8.20 -7.73
N ASP A 71 23.01 6.93 -7.72
CA ASP A 71 22.35 5.85 -8.45
C ASP A 71 20.93 5.61 -7.95
N PHE A 72 20.72 5.55 -6.63
CA PHE A 72 19.40 5.42 -6.01
C PHE A 72 18.53 6.62 -6.37
N ALA A 73 19.06 7.83 -6.27
CA ALA A 73 18.32 9.03 -6.64
C ALA A 73 17.85 8.99 -8.10
N GLN A 74 18.72 8.59 -9.03
CA GLN A 74 18.38 8.48 -10.45
C GLN A 74 17.33 7.39 -10.70
N GLN A 75 17.43 6.23 -10.04
CA GLN A 75 16.45 5.15 -10.14
C GLN A 75 15.08 5.58 -9.61
N VAL A 76 15.03 6.25 -8.45
CA VAL A 76 13.79 6.75 -7.86
C VAL A 76 13.13 7.79 -8.76
N ILE A 77 13.90 8.76 -9.26
CA ILE A 77 13.38 9.82 -10.15
C ILE A 77 12.82 9.20 -11.43
N PHE A 78 13.57 8.26 -12.03
CA PHE A 78 13.10 7.55 -13.22
C PHE A 78 11.78 6.82 -12.98
N LEU A 79 11.69 6.04 -11.89
CA LEU A 79 10.49 5.30 -11.51
C LEU A 79 9.31 6.22 -11.21
N ALA A 80 9.53 7.32 -10.48
CA ALA A 80 8.51 8.31 -10.14
C ALA A 80 7.93 8.97 -11.39
N GLN A 81 8.76 9.27 -12.39
CA GLN A 81 8.32 9.81 -13.68
C GLN A 81 7.49 8.80 -14.48
N GLN A 82 7.93 7.52 -14.55
CA GLN A 82 7.21 6.49 -15.29
C GLN A 82 5.86 6.14 -14.64
N LEU A 83 5.84 6.02 -13.31
CA LEU A 83 4.65 5.67 -12.53
C LEU A 83 3.78 6.89 -12.18
N LYS A 84 4.24 8.10 -12.52
CA LYS A 84 3.61 9.40 -12.25
C LYS A 84 3.19 9.54 -10.78
N CYS A 85 4.13 9.32 -9.87
CA CYS A 85 3.89 9.36 -8.43
C CYS A 85 5.01 10.08 -7.66
N SER A 86 4.79 10.34 -6.37
CA SER A 86 5.80 10.97 -5.50
C SER A 86 7.11 10.19 -5.46
N GLU A 87 8.22 10.92 -5.59
CA GLU A 87 9.55 10.38 -5.47
C GLU A 87 9.81 9.86 -4.04
N LYS A 88 9.28 10.51 -3.00
CA LYS A 88 9.35 10.00 -1.62
C LYS A 88 8.68 8.64 -1.46
N TYR A 89 7.54 8.44 -2.13
CA TYR A 89 6.82 7.18 -2.09
C TYR A 89 7.64 6.06 -2.74
N ILE A 90 8.15 6.28 -3.96
CA ILE A 90 8.99 5.31 -4.66
C ILE A 90 10.29 5.03 -3.89
N ALA A 91 10.93 6.05 -3.33
CA ALA A 91 12.11 5.89 -2.50
C ALA A 91 11.85 4.95 -1.31
N SER A 92 10.68 5.05 -0.68
CA SER A 92 10.30 4.16 0.43
C SER A 92 10.19 2.70 0.00
N ILE A 93 9.64 2.44 -1.20
CA ILE A 93 9.48 1.09 -1.75
C ILE A 93 10.83 0.51 -2.13
N LEU A 94 11.61 1.26 -2.94
CA LEU A 94 12.92 0.82 -3.41
C LEU A 94 13.86 0.54 -2.22
N HIS A 95 13.89 1.43 -1.23
CA HIS A 95 14.66 1.23 -0.01
C HIS A 95 14.26 -0.06 0.72
N THR A 96 12.96 -0.34 0.83
CA THR A 96 12.47 -1.58 1.47
C THR A 96 12.91 -2.82 0.70
N ILE A 97 12.85 -2.79 -0.63
CA ILE A 97 13.24 -3.93 -1.48
C ILE A 97 14.73 -4.20 -1.38
N MET A 98 15.56 -3.16 -1.44
CA MET A 98 17.01 -3.27 -1.30
C MET A 98 17.42 -3.72 0.11
N ALA A 99 16.71 -3.28 1.15
CA ALA A 99 16.95 -3.73 2.52
C ALA A 99 16.60 -5.22 2.73
N VAL A 100 15.55 -5.72 2.06
CA VAL A 100 15.16 -7.14 2.12
C VAL A 100 16.06 -8.00 1.23
N ASN A 101 16.53 -7.46 0.10
CA ASN A 101 17.33 -8.18 -0.89
C ASN A 101 18.63 -7.41 -1.22
N PRO A 102 19.63 -7.41 -0.31
CA PRO A 102 20.84 -6.59 -0.47
C PRO A 102 21.72 -6.99 -1.66
N ASN A 103 21.61 -8.24 -2.12
CA ASN A 103 22.38 -8.76 -3.26
C ASN A 103 21.63 -8.60 -4.60
N MET A 104 20.46 -7.96 -4.60
CA MET A 104 19.65 -7.79 -5.81
C MET A 104 20.30 -6.76 -6.74
N GLY A 105 20.43 -7.10 -8.02
CA GLY A 105 20.93 -6.18 -9.03
C GLY A 105 20.01 -4.96 -9.22
N PRO A 106 20.52 -3.86 -9.81
CA PRO A 106 19.76 -2.62 -9.97
C PRO A 106 18.51 -2.81 -10.84
N VAL A 107 18.61 -3.56 -11.94
CA VAL A 107 17.45 -3.84 -12.83
C VAL A 107 16.37 -4.62 -12.08
N ASN A 108 16.75 -5.70 -11.39
CA ASN A 108 15.80 -6.50 -10.61
C ASN A 108 15.17 -5.69 -9.47
N SER A 109 15.91 -4.75 -8.87
CA SER A 109 15.38 -3.88 -7.81
C SER A 109 14.32 -2.90 -8.37
N ILE A 110 14.54 -2.37 -9.56
CA ILE A 110 13.57 -1.52 -10.29
C ILE A 110 12.32 -2.34 -10.62
N GLU A 111 12.48 -3.53 -11.22
CA GLU A 111 11.35 -4.40 -11.57
C GLU A 111 10.53 -4.81 -10.34
N ALA A 112 11.21 -5.23 -9.26
CA ALA A 112 10.56 -5.54 -8.00
C ALA A 112 9.82 -4.32 -7.42
N THR A 113 10.37 -3.11 -7.58
CA THR A 113 9.72 -1.86 -7.12
C THR A 113 8.43 -1.60 -7.89
N VAL A 114 8.44 -1.78 -9.22
CA VAL A 114 7.24 -1.66 -10.05
C VAL A 114 6.21 -2.73 -9.69
N ALA A 115 6.63 -3.98 -9.50
CA ALA A 115 5.76 -5.07 -9.10
C ALA A 115 5.09 -4.78 -7.76
N GLU A 116 5.88 -4.39 -6.75
CA GLU A 116 5.40 -4.03 -5.41
C GLU A 116 4.43 -2.85 -5.49
N PHE A 117 4.75 -1.79 -6.24
CA PHE A 117 3.86 -0.64 -6.45
C PHE A 117 2.47 -1.07 -6.95
N HIS A 118 2.42 -1.89 -8.00
CA HIS A 118 1.14 -2.36 -8.55
C HIS A 118 0.45 -3.37 -7.64
N GLN A 119 1.21 -4.18 -6.91
CA GLN A 119 0.68 -5.14 -5.95
C GLN A 119 -0.02 -4.43 -4.78
N ARG A 120 0.55 -3.33 -4.25
CA ARG A 120 -0.10 -2.53 -3.20
C ARG A 120 -1.42 -1.93 -3.67
N ARG A 121 -1.46 -1.41 -4.90
CA ARG A 121 -2.70 -0.91 -5.53
C ARG A 121 -3.73 -2.01 -5.69
N ARG A 122 -3.32 -3.20 -6.13
CA ARG A 122 -4.21 -4.37 -6.25
C ARG A 122 -4.77 -4.76 -4.89
N HIS A 123 -3.94 -4.86 -3.85
CA HIS A 123 -4.40 -5.20 -2.51
C HIS A 123 -5.45 -4.21 -1.99
N LEU A 124 -5.27 -2.91 -2.24
CA LEU A 124 -6.25 -1.89 -1.84
C LEU A 124 -7.60 -2.10 -2.55
N VAL A 125 -7.58 -2.31 -3.87
CA VAL A 125 -8.80 -2.58 -4.65
C VAL A 125 -9.46 -3.89 -4.22
N ASP A 126 -8.68 -4.93 -3.93
CA ASP A 126 -9.20 -6.19 -3.41
C ASP A 126 -9.90 -5.99 -2.06
N CYS A 127 -9.32 -5.21 -1.14
CA CYS A 127 -9.96 -4.88 0.13
C CYS A 127 -11.32 -4.19 -0.07
N LEU A 128 -11.40 -3.24 -1.01
CA LEU A 128 -12.66 -2.56 -1.33
C LEU A 128 -13.68 -3.53 -1.96
N ARG A 129 -13.23 -4.39 -2.87
CA ARG A 129 -14.08 -5.43 -3.46
C ARG A 129 -14.66 -6.33 -2.39
N TYR A 130 -13.82 -6.82 -1.46
CA TYR A 130 -14.26 -7.65 -0.35
C TYR A 130 -15.27 -6.95 0.56
N LEU A 131 -15.07 -5.67 0.85
CA LEU A 131 -16.01 -4.88 1.66
C LEU A 131 -17.35 -4.67 0.96
N PHE A 132 -17.34 -4.36 -0.34
CA PHE A 132 -18.58 -4.20 -1.10
C PHE A 132 -19.33 -5.51 -1.31
N GLU A 133 -18.60 -6.60 -1.57
CA GLU A 133 -19.17 -7.94 -1.65
C GLU A 133 -19.81 -8.36 -0.32
N ALA A 134 -19.15 -8.04 0.80
CA ALA A 134 -19.70 -8.24 2.14
C ALA A 134 -20.97 -7.41 2.38
N ALA A 135 -20.93 -6.11 2.07
CA ALA A 135 -22.09 -5.23 2.23
C ALA A 135 -23.28 -5.65 1.34
N ALA A 136 -23.02 -6.10 0.11
CA ALA A 136 -24.07 -6.60 -0.78
C ALA A 136 -24.69 -7.90 -0.27
N LEU A 137 -23.87 -8.82 0.26
CA LEU A 137 -24.37 -10.06 0.87
C LEU A 137 -25.18 -9.79 2.15
N ALA A 138 -24.90 -8.69 2.87
CA ALA A 138 -25.68 -8.27 4.05
C ALA A 138 -27.15 -8.00 3.76
N GLN A 139 -27.45 -7.55 2.55
CA GLN A 139 -28.79 -7.13 2.14
C GLN A 139 -29.67 -8.32 1.72
N LEU A 140 -29.11 -9.53 1.65
CA LEU A 140 -29.87 -10.74 1.37
C LEU A 140 -30.61 -11.22 2.64
N PRO A 141 -31.86 -11.69 2.52
CA PRO A 141 -32.68 -12.09 3.67
C PRO A 141 -32.14 -13.30 4.47
N ASP A 142 -31.15 -14.02 3.93
CA ASP A 142 -30.49 -15.17 4.55
C ASP A 142 -29.00 -14.90 4.88
N ALA A 143 -28.65 -13.61 5.00
CA ALA A 143 -27.28 -13.17 5.24
C ALA A 143 -26.77 -13.63 6.62
N PRO A 144 -25.56 -14.20 6.71
CA PRO A 144 -24.89 -14.43 7.98
C PRO A 144 -24.81 -13.14 8.82
N ARG A 145 -25.07 -13.22 10.13
CA ARG A 145 -25.15 -12.08 11.07
C ARG A 145 -23.96 -11.09 11.01
N LEU A 146 -22.80 -11.56 10.56
CA LEU A 146 -21.59 -10.76 10.31
C LEU A 146 -21.81 -9.60 9.35
N TYR A 147 -22.68 -9.78 8.36
CA TYR A 147 -22.87 -8.80 7.30
C TYR A 147 -23.86 -7.68 7.71
N LEU A 148 -24.85 -7.99 8.54
CA LEU A 148 -25.87 -7.03 9.01
C LEU A 148 -25.32 -5.90 9.89
N ARG A 149 -24.10 -6.03 10.43
CA ARG A 149 -23.47 -5.00 11.29
C ARG A 149 -22.64 -3.97 10.52
N LEU A 150 -22.46 -4.11 9.21
CA LEU A 150 -21.76 -3.12 8.38
C LEU A 150 -22.63 -1.93 7.96
N GLU A 151 -23.96 -2.00 8.16
CA GLU A 151 -24.91 -0.91 7.84
C GLU A 151 -25.18 0.08 8.98
N ALA A 152 -24.66 -0.15 10.20
CA ALA A 152 -24.82 0.74 11.36
C ALA A 152 -23.60 1.64 11.58
#